data_AF-A0A413HUC2-F1
#
_entry.id   AF-A0A413HUC2-F1
#
_cell.length_a   1.000
_cell.length_b   1.000
_cell.length_c   1.000
_cell.angle_alpha   90.00
_cell.angle_beta   90.00
_cell.angle_gamma   90.00
#
_symmetry.space_group_name_H-M   'P 1'
#
loop_
_entity.id
_entity.type
_entity.pdbx_description
1 polymer ?
#
loop_
_entity_poly.entity_id
_entity_poly.type
_entity_poly.pdbx_seq_one_letter_code
_entity_poly.pdbx_strand_id
1 'polypeptide(L)' 'MNKNKEGYPDPTAGKAIQQADRQPAVIDWMVKVFKEVAEKMGYEITNRIVFKDRHTGRKWE' A
#
# COMPACT_ATOMS: atom_id res chain seq x y z
N MET A 1 -12.92 19.03 6.52
CA MET A 1 -12.27 19.75 5.40
C MET A 1 -10.80 19.92 5.75
N ASN A 2 -9.90 19.17 5.10
CA ASN A 2 -8.46 19.31 5.32
C ASN A 2 -7.99 20.60 4.65
N LYS A 3 -7.44 21.52 5.45
CA LYS A 3 -6.80 22.76 4.99
C LYS A 3 -5.28 22.60 5.16
N ASN A 4 -4.50 23.16 4.24
CA ASN A 4 -3.04 23.20 4.39
C ASN A 4 -2.65 24.19 5.51
N LYS A 5 -1.35 24.28 5.86
CA LYS A 5 -0.85 25.17 6.93
C LYS A 5 -1.12 26.67 6.69
N GLU A 6 -1.49 27.05 5.48
CA GLU A 6 -1.83 28.43 5.08
C GLU A 6 -3.35 28.69 5.07
N GLY A 7 -4.16 27.73 5.52
CA GLY A 7 -5.60 27.92 5.72
C GLY A 7 -6.45 27.87 4.44
N TYR A 8 -5.85 27.62 3.27
CA TYR A 8 -6.60 27.39 2.04
C TYR A 8 -7.14 25.94 2.01
N PRO A 9 -8.39 25.74 1.56
CA PRO A 9 -8.88 24.42 1.21
C PRO A 9 -8.00 23.92 0.05
N ASP A 10 -7.09 23.00 0.36
CA ASP A 10 -6.14 22.46 -0.59
C ASP A 10 -6.64 21.07 -1.04
N PRO A 11 -7.38 21.00 -2.17
CA PRO A 11 -7.89 19.73 -2.67
C PRO A 11 -6.75 18.78 -3.09
N THR A 12 -5.51 19.25 -3.21
CA THR A 12 -4.33 18.43 -3.54
C THR A 12 -3.83 17.68 -2.30
N ALA A 13 -3.76 18.35 -1.15
CA ALA A 13 -3.47 17.72 0.15
C ALA A 13 -4.57 16.73 0.55
N GLY A 14 -5.85 17.07 0.30
CA GLY A 14 -6.98 16.17 0.51
C GLY A 14 -6.93 14.91 -0.37
N LYS A 15 -6.57 15.05 -1.65
CA LYS A 15 -6.44 13.93 -2.59
C LYS A 15 -5.22 13.04 -2.29
N ALA A 16 -4.11 13.62 -1.83
CA ALA A 16 -2.93 12.85 -1.43
C ALA A 16 -3.21 11.98 -0.20
N ILE A 17 -3.95 12.50 0.79
CA ILE A 17 -4.37 11.74 1.97
C ILE A 17 -5.37 10.63 1.59
N GLN A 18 -6.35 10.93 0.72
CA GLN A 18 -7.33 9.93 0.26
C GLN A 18 -6.73 8.83 -0.63
N GLN A 19 -5.71 9.12 -1.44
CA GLN A 19 -4.97 8.09 -2.19
C GLN A 19 -4.10 7.23 -1.29
N ALA A 20 -3.62 7.78 -0.17
CA ALA A 20 -2.78 7.05 0.76
C ALA A 20 -3.57 6.03 1.62
N ASP A 21 -4.89 6.18 1.76
CA ASP A 21 -5.76 5.21 2.43
C ASP A 21 -6.17 4.02 1.54
N ARG A 22 -6.03 4.15 0.22
CA ARG A 22 -6.25 3.03 -0.70
C ARG A 22 -5.01 2.15 -0.72
N GLN A 23 -5.19 0.83 -0.63
CA GLN A 23 -4.10 -0.13 -0.80
C GLN A 23 -3.38 0.20 -2.11
N PRO A 24 -2.09 0.59 -2.07
CA PRO A 24 -1.41 1.03 -3.27
C PRO A 24 -1.32 -0.16 -4.23
N ALA A 25 -1.57 0.08 -5.53
CA ALA A 25 -1.56 -0.97 -6.55
C ALA A 25 -0.26 -1.80 -6.56
N VAL A 26 0.83 -1.22 -6.06
CA VAL A 26 2.11 -1.90 -5.84
C VAL A 26 1.99 -3.13 -4.94
N ILE A 27 1.09 -3.13 -3.94
CA ILE A 27 0.92 -4.24 -3.01
C ILE A 27 0.30 -5.45 -3.71
N ASP A 28 -0.72 -5.25 -4.54
CA ASP A 28 -1.33 -6.31 -5.34
C ASP A 28 -0.32 -6.94 -6.30
N TRP A 29 0.48 -6.11 -6.96
CA TRP A 29 1.56 -6.58 -7.84
C TRP A 29 2.61 -7.37 -7.06
N MET A 30 3.03 -6.90 -5.88
CA MET A 30 3.98 -7.61 -5.03
C MET A 30 3.44 -8.98 -4.62
N VAL A 31 2.17 -9.09 -4.21
CA VAL A 31 1.55 -10.39 -3.88
C VAL A 31 1.69 -11.37 -5.04
N LYS A 32 1.41 -10.94 -6.28
CA LYS A 32 1.53 -11.79 -7.48
C LYS A 32 2.96 -12.28 -7.69
N VAL A 33 3.94 -11.38 -7.64
CA VAL A 33 5.37 -11.73 -7.79
C VAL A 33 5.82 -12.75 -6.74
N PHE A 34 5.46 -12.55 -5.47
CA PHE A 34 5.84 -13.49 -4.41
C PHE A 34 5.20 -14.87 -4.58
N LYS A 35 3.94 -14.93 -5.03
CA LYS A 35 3.28 -16.20 -5.35
C LYS A 35 3.96 -16.91 -6.52
N GLU A 36 4.27 -16.19 -7.60
CA GLU A 36 4.99 -16.76 -8.75
C GLU A 36 6.37 -17.32 -8.37
N VAL A 37 7.11 -16.61 -7.52
CA VAL A 37 8.41 -17.08 -7.02
C VAL A 37 8.25 -18.34 -6.18
N ALA A 38 7.27 -18.39 -5.27
CA ALA A 38 7.01 -19.57 -4.47
C ALA A 38 6.68 -20.78 -5.36
N GLU A 39 5.77 -20.60 -6.31
CA GLU A 39 5.34 -21.64 -7.26
C GLU A 39 6.52 -22.18 -8.08
N LYS A 40 7.37 -21.29 -8.62
CA LYS A 40 8.57 -21.67 -9.37
C LYS A 40 9.56 -22.49 -8.55
N MET A 41 9.57 -22.30 -7.24
CA MET A 41 10.44 -23.02 -6.30
C MET A 41 9.78 -24.28 -5.73
N GLY A 42 8.56 -24.62 -6.15
CA GLY A 42 7.82 -25.78 -5.65
C GLY A 42 7.18 -25.59 -4.28
N TYR A 43 6.96 -24.33 -3.87
CA TYR A 43 6.33 -23.97 -2.60
C TYR A 43 5.00 -23.24 -2.82
N GLU A 44 4.11 -23.35 -1.84
CA GLU A 44 2.85 -22.59 -1.80
C GLU A 44 2.89 -21.63 -0.60
N ILE A 45 2.40 -20.40 -0.81
CA ILE A 45 2.17 -19.47 0.29
C ILE A 45 0.82 -19.83 0.93
N THR A 46 0.87 -20.56 2.04
CA THR A 46 -0.32 -21.10 2.73
C THR A 46 -1.08 -20.08 3.59
N ASN A 47 -0.54 -18.87 3.76
CA ASN A 47 -1.15 -17.82 4.58
C ASN A 47 -1.08 -16.45 3.89
N ARG A 48 -1.67 -15.41 4.51
CA ARG A 48 -1.68 -14.06 3.93
C ARG A 48 -0.27 -13.42 3.94
N ILE A 49 0.09 -12.78 2.84
CA ILE A 49 1.33 -11.98 2.73
C ILE A 49 1.05 -10.58 3.26
N VAL A 50 1.77 -10.18 4.31
CA VAL A 50 1.62 -8.85 4.91
C VAL A 50 2.82 -7.98 4.56
N PHE A 51 2.55 -6.82 3.98
CA PHE A 51 3.59 -5.83 3.67
C PHE A 51 3.56 -4.71 4.70
N LYS A 52 4.73 -4.41 5.27
CA LYS A 52 4.93 -3.23 6.11
C LYS A 52 5.84 -2.24 5.38
N ASP A 53 5.33 -1.05 5.14
CA ASP A 53 6.14 0.07 4.69
C ASP A 53 7.11 0.45 5.81
N ARG A 54 8.42 0.43 5.53
CA ARG A 54 9.46 0.73 6.53
C ARG A 54 9.55 2.21 6.89
N HIS A 55 9.12 3.10 6.01
CA HIS A 55 9.19 4.55 6.20
C HIS A 55 7.94 5.06 6.91
N THR A 56 6.75 4.59 6.52
CA THR A 56 5.49 5.05 7.10
C THR A 56 4.99 4.16 8.24
N GLY A 57 5.51 2.94 8.36
CA GLY A 57 5.07 1.93 9.32
C GLY A 57 3.72 1.29 8.99
N ARG A 58 3.06 1.73 7.89
CA ARG A 58 1.75 1.23 7.46
C ARG A 58 1.84 -0.24 7.08
N LYS A 59 0.80 -0.98 7.45
CA LYS A 59 0.66 -2.40 7.13
C LYS A 59 -0.46 -2.58 6.12
N TRP A 60 -0.18 -3.41 5.14
CA TRP A 60 -1.14 -3.86 4.14
C TRP A 60 -1.20 -5.37 4.25
N GLU A 61 -2.33 -5.85 4.74
CA GLU A 61 -2.65 -7.27 4.82
C GLU A 61 -3.45 -7.66 3.58
#